data_AF-A0A5B6WSX3-F1
#
_entry.id   AF-A0A5B6WSX3-F1
#
_cell.length_a   1.000
_cell.length_b   1.000
_cell.length_c   1.000
_cell.angle_alpha   90.00
_cell.angle_beta   90.00
_cell.angle_gamma   90.00
#
_symmetry.space_group_name_H-M   'P 1'
#
loop_
_entity.id
_entity.type
_entity.pdbx_description
1 polymer ?
#
loop_
_entity_poly.entity_id
_entity_poly.type
_entity_poly.pdbx_seq_one_letter_code
_entity_poly.pdbx_strand_id
1 'polypeptide(L)'
;MVMETNYVPITRGNRVVLMINGLGATPVMELMIAAGKTVPKLQLEFGLAVERVYTGSFMTSLDMAGFSISIMKADQTLLQRLDAPTKAPHWPVGSAGNRPPAKIPVPLPPSHSTKSEESLSRPLQLSEQGRILEAAIEAAVNAVIGMRDSLNDWDSKVGDGDCGSTMYSGATAILDDMKKYYPLNDAAETVNEIGSSVRRAMGGTSGVLYNIFSKAAYARLKANSDSTVTAKQWAEAFEAAIDAVSKYGGASAGYRTLLDALIPALSVLKERLTAGDDSSTAFVLSSEAALAGAESTKDMQAQAGRSSYVSAAILATVPDPGAMAAAAWYRAAALAVKAKHEKASS
;
A
#
# COMPACT_ATOMS: atom_id res chain seq x y z
N MET A 1 46.11 35.38 -31.70
CA MET A 1 46.32 34.01 -31.18
C MET A 1 45.00 33.27 -31.29
N VAL A 2 44.82 32.51 -32.35
CA VAL A 2 43.64 31.65 -32.56
C VAL A 2 43.89 30.39 -31.74
N MET A 3 43.10 30.14 -30.70
CA MET A 3 43.09 28.84 -30.05
C MET A 3 42.39 27.86 -31.00
N GLU A 4 43.17 27.17 -31.84
CA GLU A 4 42.73 25.96 -32.53
C GLU A 4 42.45 24.88 -31.48
N THR A 5 41.22 24.83 -30.99
CA THR A 5 40.68 23.60 -30.42
C THR A 5 40.00 22.85 -31.56
N ASN A 6 40.53 21.68 -31.92
CA ASN A 6 40.08 20.74 -32.97
C ASN A 6 38.67 20.13 -32.76
N TYR A 7 37.73 20.86 -32.14
CA TYR A 7 36.37 20.38 -31.94
C TYR A 7 35.51 20.67 -33.18
N VAL A 8 34.80 19.65 -33.65
CA VAL A 8 33.76 19.80 -34.69
C VAL A 8 32.72 20.80 -34.17
N PRO A 9 32.41 21.90 -34.88
CA PRO A 9 31.43 22.86 -34.40
C PRO A 9 30.03 22.24 -34.39
N ILE A 10 29.49 22.03 -33.19
CA ILE A 10 28.11 21.59 -32.94
C ILE A 10 27.28 22.85 -32.64
N THR A 11 26.37 23.18 -33.55
CA THR A 11 25.53 24.39 -33.47
C THR A 11 24.06 24.02 -33.35
N ARG A 12 23.24 24.98 -32.92
CA ARG A 12 21.79 24.82 -32.81
C ARG A 12 21.18 24.25 -34.09
N GLY A 13 20.25 23.31 -33.96
CA GLY A 13 19.62 22.60 -35.08
C GLY A 13 20.44 21.43 -35.66
N ASN A 14 21.67 21.22 -35.19
CA ASN A 14 22.43 20.04 -35.59
C ASN A 14 21.84 18.77 -34.94
N ARG A 15 21.94 17.66 -35.68
CA ARG A 15 21.63 16.33 -35.19
C ARG A 15 22.84 15.76 -34.48
N VAL A 16 22.62 15.11 -33.34
CA VAL A 16 23.69 14.53 -32.53
C VAL A 16 23.35 13.13 -32.04
N VAL A 17 24.39 12.35 -31.81
CA VAL A 17 24.36 11.08 -31.10
C VAL A 17 24.99 11.31 -29.73
N LEU A 18 24.30 10.87 -28.69
CA LEU A 18 24.76 10.92 -27.30
C LEU A 18 25.19 9.52 -26.87
N MET A 19 26.35 9.42 -26.23
CA MET A 19 26.79 8.21 -25.54
C MET A 19 27.14 8.55 -24.08
N ILE A 20 26.42 7.92 -23.15
CA ILE A 20 26.73 7.90 -21.73
C ILE A 20 27.44 6.58 -21.46
N ASN A 21 28.76 6.66 -21.29
CA ASN A 21 29.61 5.49 -21.10
C ASN A 21 29.99 5.33 -19.62
N GLY A 22 29.67 4.19 -19.02
CA GLY A 22 30.14 3.82 -17.68
C GLY A 22 31.60 3.38 -17.70
N LEU A 23 32.36 3.80 -16.68
CA LEU A 23 33.79 3.49 -16.55
C LEU A 23 34.09 2.24 -15.72
N GLY A 24 33.07 1.50 -15.28
CA GLY A 24 33.25 0.27 -14.52
C GLY A 24 32.16 0.06 -13.49
N ALA A 25 32.35 0.61 -12.29
CA ALA A 25 31.49 0.35 -11.13
C ALA A 25 30.22 1.22 -11.05
N THR A 26 30.03 2.17 -11.97
CA THR A 26 28.84 3.04 -11.96
C THR A 26 27.57 2.25 -12.29
N PRO A 27 26.58 2.19 -11.39
CA PRO A 27 25.32 1.49 -11.63
C PRO A 27 24.58 2.02 -12.86
N VAL A 28 23.91 1.12 -13.58
CA VAL A 28 23.10 1.49 -14.76
C VAL A 28 22.06 2.56 -14.43
N MET A 29 21.47 2.54 -13.24
CA MET A 29 20.53 3.57 -12.79
C MET A 29 21.15 4.97 -12.77
N GLU A 30 22.39 5.11 -12.30
CA GLU A 30 23.10 6.39 -12.27
C GLU A 30 23.46 6.88 -13.68
N LEU A 31 23.86 5.97 -14.57
CA LEU A 31 24.07 6.28 -15.99
C LEU A 31 22.77 6.77 -16.65
N MET A 32 21.62 6.18 -16.30
CA MET A 32 20.31 6.61 -16.80
C MET A 32 19.91 7.98 -16.23
N ILE A 33 20.30 8.32 -14.99
CA ILE A 33 20.14 9.68 -14.46
C ILE A 33 20.98 10.68 -15.27
N ALA A 34 22.23 10.33 -15.59
CA ALA A 34 23.09 11.17 -16.44
C ALA A 34 22.48 11.38 -17.83
N ALA A 35 21.95 10.32 -18.47
CA ALA A 35 21.22 10.42 -19.73
C ALA A 35 19.97 11.32 -19.60
N GLY A 36 19.18 11.11 -18.54
CA GLY A 36 17.96 11.85 -18.25
C GLY A 36 18.18 13.34 -17.97
N LYS A 37 19.36 13.74 -17.49
CA LYS A 37 19.75 15.16 -17.37
C LYS A 37 20.36 15.72 -18.66
N THR A 38 21.15 14.91 -19.36
CA THR A 38 21.91 15.36 -20.54
C THR A 38 21.01 15.60 -21.74
N VAL A 39 20.05 14.70 -22.02
CA VAL A 39 19.18 14.80 -23.20
C VAL A 39 18.31 16.07 -23.18
N PRO A 40 17.57 16.40 -22.09
CA PRO A 40 16.81 17.64 -22.03
C PRO A 40 17.69 18.87 -22.15
N LYS A 41 18.89 18.86 -21.56
CA LYS A 41 19.84 19.98 -21.69
C LYS A 41 20.27 20.19 -23.14
N LEU A 42 20.62 19.12 -23.85
CA LEU A 42 20.98 19.18 -25.27
C LEU A 42 19.81 19.66 -26.15
N GLN A 43 18.59 19.20 -25.87
CA GLN A 43 17.41 19.54 -26.67
C GLN A 43 16.85 20.93 -26.38
N LEU A 44 16.71 21.32 -25.11
CA LEU A 44 16.03 22.55 -24.69
C LEU A 44 16.98 23.75 -24.64
N GLU A 45 18.16 23.60 -24.04
CA GLU A 45 19.11 24.70 -23.86
C GLU A 45 19.98 24.89 -25.11
N PHE A 46 20.52 23.80 -25.66
CA PHE A 46 21.41 23.85 -26.82
C PHE A 46 20.67 23.72 -28.16
N GLY A 47 19.38 23.37 -28.16
CA GLY A 47 18.56 23.25 -29.36
C GLY A 47 19.06 22.20 -30.36
N LEU A 48 19.63 21.10 -29.85
CA LEU A 48 20.17 20.00 -30.64
C LEU A 48 19.14 18.87 -30.80
N ALA A 49 19.11 18.26 -31.97
CA ALA A 49 18.28 17.08 -32.22
C ALA A 49 19.06 15.81 -31.80
N VAL A 50 18.76 15.28 -30.61
CA VAL A 50 19.37 14.03 -30.12
C VAL A 50 18.70 12.83 -30.81
N GLU A 51 19.39 12.25 -31.79
CA GLU A 51 18.86 11.18 -32.64
C GLU A 51 19.06 9.80 -32.02
N ARG A 52 20.18 9.57 -31.34
CA ARG A 52 20.48 8.30 -30.63
C ARG A 52 21.05 8.59 -29.27
N VAL A 53 20.69 7.74 -28.30
CA VAL A 53 21.26 7.74 -26.96
C VAL A 53 21.73 6.33 -26.66
N TYR A 54 23.02 6.16 -26.45
CA TYR A 54 23.63 4.92 -26.01
C TYR A 54 24.02 5.07 -24.55
N THR A 55 23.53 4.18 -23.68
CA THR A 55 23.85 4.19 -22.25
C THR A 55 24.32 2.80 -21.86
N GLY A 56 25.50 2.71 -21.26
CA GLY A 56 26.08 1.42 -20.85
C GLY A 56 27.59 1.51 -20.68
N SER A 57 28.24 0.38 -20.43
CA SER A 57 29.70 0.29 -20.30
C SER A 57 30.29 -0.19 -21.62
N PHE A 58 30.82 0.75 -22.41
CA PHE A 58 31.43 0.48 -23.72
C PHE A 58 32.95 0.48 -23.66
N MET A 59 33.53 1.43 -22.90
CA MET A 59 34.96 1.56 -22.68
C MET A 59 35.21 1.89 -21.22
N THR A 60 35.64 0.90 -20.44
CA THR A 60 35.79 0.98 -18.99
C THR A 60 37.23 1.30 -18.57
N SER A 61 37.40 1.73 -17.32
CA SER A 61 38.66 1.80 -16.60
C SER A 61 38.56 0.88 -15.39
N LEU A 62 38.59 -0.44 -15.65
CA LEU A 62 38.36 -1.48 -14.65
C LEU A 62 37.03 -1.27 -13.89
N ASP A 63 37.10 -1.06 -12.58
CA ASP A 63 36.01 -0.82 -11.65
C ASP A 63 35.90 0.66 -11.24
N MET A 64 36.44 1.58 -12.05
CA MET A 64 36.36 3.01 -11.74
C MET A 64 34.89 3.46 -11.64
N ALA A 65 34.54 4.06 -10.51
CA ALA A 65 33.26 4.74 -10.31
C ALA A 65 33.30 6.09 -11.05
N GLY A 66 32.74 6.09 -12.25
CA GLY A 66 32.63 7.27 -13.09
C GLY A 66 31.91 6.98 -14.40
N PHE A 67 31.66 8.03 -15.16
CA PHE A 67 31.11 7.93 -16.49
C PHE A 67 31.69 9.03 -17.38
N SER A 68 31.64 8.83 -18.68
CA SER A 68 31.96 9.84 -19.68
C SER A 68 30.74 10.14 -20.53
N ILE A 69 30.61 11.42 -20.92
CA ILE A 69 29.59 11.87 -21.86
C ILE A 69 30.27 12.20 -23.18
N SER A 70 29.90 11.48 -24.23
CA SER A 70 30.39 11.72 -25.59
C SER A 70 29.25 12.19 -26.48
N ILE A 71 29.46 13.32 -27.16
CA ILE A 71 28.49 13.90 -28.09
C ILE A 71 29.15 13.93 -29.46
N MET A 72 28.48 13.36 -30.46
CA MET A 72 28.96 13.31 -31.83
C MET A 72 27.94 13.94 -32.77
N LYS A 73 28.37 14.90 -33.59
CA LYS A 73 27.56 15.41 -34.70
C LYS A 73 27.27 14.28 -35.67
N ALA A 74 26.02 14.15 -36.08
CA ALA A 74 25.59 13.09 -36.97
C ALA A 74 24.81 13.64 -38.16
N ASP A 75 24.98 13.00 -39.30
CA ASP A 75 24.12 13.13 -40.47
C ASP A 75 23.41 11.79 -40.74
N GLN A 76 22.58 11.75 -41.77
CA GLN A 76 21.82 10.54 -42.08
C GLN A 76 22.72 9.36 -42.44
N THR A 77 23.85 9.60 -43.13
CA THR A 77 24.80 8.56 -43.51
C THR A 77 25.51 7.97 -42.30
N LEU A 78 25.91 8.81 -41.34
CA LEU A 78 26.53 8.36 -40.09
C LEU A 78 25.56 7.56 -39.24
N LEU A 79 24.30 8.01 -39.11
CA LEU A 79 23.26 7.29 -38.39
C LEU A 79 23.01 5.90 -39.00
N GLN A 80 22.92 5.81 -40.33
CA GLN A 80 22.80 4.53 -41.04
C GLN A 80 23.97 3.58 -40.77
N ARG A 81 25.21 4.11 -40.70
CA ARG A 81 26.39 3.31 -40.36
C ARG A 81 26.39 2.84 -38.91
N LEU A 82 25.96 3.69 -37.97
CA LEU A 82 25.84 3.32 -36.55
C LEU A 82 24.77 2.26 -36.33
N ASP A 83 23.68 2.30 -37.10
CA ASP A 83 22.56 1.37 -37.04
C ASP A 83 22.79 0.08 -37.87
N ALA A 84 23.91 -0.02 -38.60
CA ALA A 84 24.21 -1.17 -39.45
C ALA A 84 24.37 -2.45 -38.59
N PRO A 85 23.85 -3.61 -39.06
CA PRO A 85 24.01 -4.87 -38.34
C PRO A 85 25.49 -5.22 -38.09
N THR A 86 25.81 -5.63 -36.87
CA THR A 86 27.16 -6.05 -36.48
C THR A 86 27.10 -7.25 -35.55
N LYS A 87 28.21 -7.98 -35.49
CA LYS A 87 28.44 -9.09 -34.54
C LYS A 87 29.29 -8.67 -33.35
N ALA A 88 29.58 -7.38 -33.20
CA ALA A 88 30.36 -6.86 -32.08
C ALA A 88 29.62 -7.09 -30.75
N PRO A 89 30.21 -7.79 -29.77
CA PRO A 89 29.50 -8.35 -28.61
C PRO A 89 28.86 -7.32 -27.67
N HIS A 90 29.41 -6.10 -27.64
CA HIS A 90 28.96 -5.03 -26.74
C HIS A 90 28.49 -3.78 -27.51
N TRP A 91 28.43 -3.86 -28.85
CA TRP A 91 27.81 -2.77 -29.61
C TRP A 91 26.30 -2.89 -29.42
N PRO A 92 25.61 -1.80 -29.08
CA PRO A 92 24.23 -1.93 -28.63
C PRO A 92 23.31 -2.39 -29.76
N VAL A 93 23.68 -2.36 -31.05
CA VAL A 93 22.81 -2.72 -32.19
C VAL A 93 22.57 -4.23 -32.28
N GLY A 94 21.30 -4.62 -32.11
CA GLY A 94 20.83 -5.98 -32.38
C GLY A 94 20.62 -6.24 -33.88
N SER A 95 20.65 -7.50 -34.29
CA SER A 95 20.53 -7.98 -35.68
C SER A 95 19.23 -7.62 -36.41
N ALA A 96 18.24 -7.03 -35.74
CA ALA A 96 17.00 -6.53 -36.33
C ALA A 96 17.06 -5.00 -36.45
N GLY A 97 17.48 -4.54 -37.62
CA GLY A 97 17.60 -3.12 -37.94
C GLY A 97 16.25 -2.42 -38.02
N ASN A 98 15.89 -1.67 -36.98
CA ASN A 98 15.28 -0.34 -37.05
C ASN A 98 15.25 0.26 -35.63
N ARG A 99 16.02 1.31 -35.36
CA ARG A 99 16.00 2.00 -34.06
C ARG A 99 15.35 3.37 -34.20
N PRO A 100 14.13 3.58 -33.66
CA PRO A 100 13.54 4.90 -33.65
C PRO A 100 14.42 5.85 -32.81
N PRO A 101 14.36 7.16 -33.08
CA PRO A 101 15.09 8.15 -32.29
C PRO A 101 14.80 8.00 -30.79
N ALA A 102 15.81 8.25 -29.96
CA ALA A 102 15.65 8.21 -28.51
C ALA A 102 14.68 9.31 -28.04
N LYS A 103 13.39 8.96 -27.92
CA LYS A 103 12.41 9.82 -27.27
C LYS A 103 12.53 9.63 -25.77
N ILE A 104 13.45 10.35 -25.12
CA ILE A 104 13.30 10.58 -23.69
C ILE A 104 12.21 11.66 -23.58
N PRO A 105 10.98 11.32 -23.17
CA PRO A 105 9.92 12.31 -23.10
C PRO A 105 10.34 13.40 -22.11
N VAL A 106 10.37 14.65 -22.59
CA VAL A 106 10.44 15.80 -21.69
C VAL A 106 9.09 15.84 -20.95
N PRO A 107 9.06 15.74 -19.61
CA PRO A 107 7.81 15.71 -18.87
C PRO A 107 6.99 16.97 -19.17
N LEU A 108 5.80 16.79 -19.74
CA LEU A 108 4.76 17.81 -19.72
C LEU A 108 4.21 17.87 -18.28
N PRO A 109 3.92 19.07 -17.73
CA PRO A 109 3.27 19.18 -16.43
C PRO A 109 1.98 18.36 -16.40
N PRO A 110 1.72 17.55 -15.36
CA PRO A 110 0.49 16.79 -15.27
C PRO A 110 -0.72 17.73 -15.24
N SER A 111 -1.64 17.53 -16.20
CA SER A 111 -2.97 18.14 -16.14
C SER A 111 -3.71 17.51 -14.96
N HIS A 112 -4.25 18.36 -14.07
CA HIS A 112 -5.08 17.95 -12.95
C HIS A 112 -6.42 17.39 -13.47
N SER A 113 -6.44 16.11 -13.84
CA SER A 113 -7.68 15.36 -13.96
C SER A 113 -8.03 14.80 -12.58
N THR A 114 -8.69 15.62 -11.77
CA THR A 114 -9.39 15.16 -10.57
C THR A 114 -10.55 14.27 -11.02
N LYS A 115 -10.50 13.00 -10.63
CA LYS A 115 -11.69 12.15 -10.59
C LYS A 115 -12.79 12.94 -9.87
N SER A 116 -13.97 12.97 -10.46
CA SER A 116 -15.19 13.52 -9.87
C SER A 116 -15.44 12.89 -8.50
N GLU A 117 -15.17 13.64 -7.44
CA GLU A 117 -15.71 13.41 -6.10
C GLU A 117 -17.22 13.72 -6.19
N GLU A 118 -18.05 12.73 -6.53
CA GLU A 118 -19.41 12.75 -5.99
C GLU A 118 -19.23 12.60 -4.48
N SER A 119 -19.42 13.70 -3.76
CA SER A 119 -19.17 13.78 -2.33
C SER A 119 -20.11 12.84 -1.58
N LEU A 120 -19.62 11.65 -1.22
CA LEU A 120 -20.17 10.87 -0.13
C LEU A 120 -20.14 11.78 1.11
N SER A 121 -21.32 12.14 1.59
CA SER A 121 -21.50 13.08 2.70
C SER A 121 -22.33 12.41 3.77
N ARG A 122 -22.06 12.79 5.03
CA ARG A 122 -22.81 12.28 6.17
C ARG A 122 -24.31 12.58 6.00
N PRO A 123 -25.20 11.58 6.17
CA PRO A 123 -26.64 11.81 6.02
C PRO A 123 -27.18 12.73 7.12
N LEU A 124 -28.19 13.54 6.79
CA LEU A 124 -28.85 14.46 7.72
C LEU A 124 -29.57 13.74 8.87
N GLN A 125 -30.09 12.53 8.61
CA GLN A 125 -30.73 11.68 9.61
C GLN A 125 -30.21 10.25 9.50
N LEU A 126 -29.85 9.66 10.63
CA LEU A 126 -29.42 8.27 10.72
C LEU A 126 -30.60 7.34 10.90
N SER A 127 -30.62 6.27 10.09
CA SER A 127 -31.47 5.10 10.29
C SER A 127 -31.10 4.38 11.59
N GLU A 128 -31.93 3.47 12.07
CA GLU A 128 -31.62 2.66 13.25
C GLU A 128 -30.30 1.89 13.07
N GLN A 129 -30.12 1.26 11.90
CA GLN A 129 -28.88 0.56 11.55
C GLN A 129 -27.69 1.51 11.47
N GLY A 130 -27.88 2.72 10.93
CA GLY A 130 -26.81 3.73 10.90
C GLY A 130 -26.38 4.19 12.30
N ARG A 131 -27.31 4.28 13.27
CA ARG A 131 -26.98 4.60 14.67
C ARG A 131 -26.27 3.46 15.38
N ILE A 132 -26.61 2.20 15.06
CA ILE A 132 -25.92 1.02 15.59
C ILE A 132 -24.49 0.96 15.02
N LEU A 133 -24.35 1.14 13.71
CA LEU A 133 -23.06 1.16 13.02
C LEU A 133 -22.16 2.29 13.53
N GLU A 134 -22.70 3.50 13.68
CA GLU A 134 -21.96 4.62 14.27
C GLU A 134 -21.46 4.30 15.67
N ALA A 135 -22.32 3.75 16.54
CA ALA A 135 -21.93 3.42 17.91
C ALA A 135 -20.88 2.29 17.96
N ALA A 136 -20.97 1.32 17.04
CA ALA A 136 -19.99 0.25 16.92
C ALA A 136 -18.62 0.79 16.48
N ILE A 137 -18.59 1.67 15.47
CA ILE A 137 -17.36 2.32 14.99
C ILE A 137 -16.76 3.18 16.09
N GLU A 138 -17.57 4.02 16.75
CA GLU A 138 -17.11 4.90 17.84
C GLU A 138 -16.50 4.10 19.00
N ALA A 139 -17.14 3.01 19.42
CA ALA A 139 -16.61 2.13 20.46
C ALA A 139 -15.29 1.46 20.03
N ALA A 140 -15.23 0.95 18.80
CA ALA A 140 -14.04 0.33 18.23
C ALA A 140 -12.83 1.27 18.20
N VAL A 141 -13.00 2.49 17.67
CA VAL A 141 -11.89 3.46 17.58
C VAL A 141 -11.45 3.95 18.95
N ASN A 142 -12.38 4.18 19.88
CA ASN A 142 -12.05 4.61 21.24
C ASN A 142 -11.28 3.53 22.02
N ALA A 143 -11.62 2.26 21.84
CA ALA A 143 -10.88 1.15 22.44
C ALA A 143 -9.43 1.10 21.95
N VAL A 144 -9.21 1.29 20.64
CA VAL A 144 -7.87 1.33 20.05
C VAL A 144 -7.07 2.55 20.54
N ILE A 145 -7.70 3.72 20.59
CA ILE A 145 -7.09 4.95 21.10
C ILE A 145 -6.61 4.74 22.55
N GLY A 146 -7.45 4.13 23.40
CA GLY A 146 -7.12 3.83 24.79
C GLY A 146 -6.03 2.78 24.98
N MET A 147 -5.74 1.98 23.96
CA MET A 147 -4.70 0.94 23.99
C MET A 147 -3.36 1.37 23.41
N ARG A 148 -3.24 2.60 22.90
CA ARG A 148 -2.04 3.09 22.21
C ARG A 148 -0.74 2.75 22.94
N ASP A 149 -0.63 3.11 24.22
CA ASP A 149 0.63 2.99 24.95
C ASP A 149 0.98 1.52 25.23
N SER A 150 -0.01 0.70 25.59
CA SER A 150 0.17 -0.75 25.78
C SER A 150 0.61 -1.44 24.49
N LEU A 151 0.01 -1.06 23.36
CA LEU A 151 0.36 -1.62 22.05
C LEU A 151 1.80 -1.25 21.65
N ASN A 152 2.23 -0.01 21.89
CA ASN A 152 3.61 0.40 21.68
C ASN A 152 4.58 -0.32 22.63
N ASP A 153 4.22 -0.52 23.90
CA ASP A 153 5.06 -1.26 24.85
C ASP A 153 5.26 -2.71 24.41
N TRP A 154 4.19 -3.41 24.03
CA TRP A 154 4.29 -4.78 23.51
C TRP A 154 5.10 -4.83 22.23
N ASP A 155 4.81 -3.95 21.28
CA ASP A 155 5.51 -3.91 19.99
C ASP A 155 6.98 -3.49 20.10
N SER A 156 7.36 -2.71 21.11
CA SER A 156 8.77 -2.37 21.35
C SER A 156 9.62 -3.60 21.70
N LYS A 157 8.99 -4.66 22.20
CA LYS A 157 9.65 -5.93 22.56
C LYS A 157 9.71 -6.90 21.38
N VAL A 158 8.72 -6.87 20.48
CA VAL A 158 8.56 -7.89 19.42
C VAL A 158 8.49 -7.33 17.99
N GLY A 159 8.78 -6.04 17.83
CA GLY A 159 8.66 -5.28 16.60
C GLY A 159 9.46 -3.98 16.66
N ASP A 160 8.96 -2.91 16.05
CA ASP A 160 9.60 -1.58 16.01
C ASP A 160 8.97 -0.55 16.98
N GLY A 161 7.97 -0.96 17.76
CA GLY A 161 7.38 -0.14 18.82
C GLY A 161 6.44 0.95 18.34
N ASP A 162 5.89 0.80 17.13
CA ASP A 162 5.01 1.79 16.50
C ASP A 162 3.56 1.32 16.32
N CYS A 163 3.25 0.05 16.64
CA CYS A 163 1.93 -0.54 16.41
C CYS A 163 0.80 0.32 17.01
N GLY A 164 0.93 0.73 18.27
CA GLY A 164 -0.07 1.57 18.95
C GLY A 164 -0.21 2.96 18.32
N SER A 165 0.91 3.60 17.94
CA SER A 165 0.90 4.90 17.26
C SER A 165 0.25 4.82 15.88
N THR A 166 0.51 3.74 15.13
CA THR A 166 -0.10 3.47 13.83
C THR A 166 -1.60 3.26 13.97
N MET A 167 -2.03 2.40 14.91
CA MET A 167 -3.44 2.14 15.18
C MET A 167 -4.18 3.39 15.69
N TYR A 168 -3.55 4.20 16.55
CA TYR A 168 -4.09 5.48 17.04
C TYR A 168 -4.34 6.47 15.89
N SER A 169 -3.39 6.58 14.95
CA SER A 169 -3.50 7.48 13.80
C SER A 169 -4.69 7.09 12.90
N GLY A 170 -4.86 5.80 12.63
CA GLY A 170 -6.04 5.28 11.91
C GLY A 170 -7.36 5.53 12.64
N ALA A 171 -7.42 5.19 13.93
CA ALA A 171 -8.60 5.34 14.76
C ALA A 171 -9.05 6.82 14.86
N THR A 172 -8.10 7.74 15.03
CA THR A 172 -8.39 9.19 15.07
C THR A 172 -8.92 9.69 13.72
N ALA A 173 -8.31 9.25 12.61
CA ALA A 173 -8.76 9.62 11.27
C ALA A 173 -10.17 9.10 10.97
N ILE A 174 -10.50 7.87 11.38
CA ILE A 174 -11.86 7.32 11.27
C ILE A 174 -12.85 8.18 12.05
N LEU A 175 -12.52 8.55 13.30
CA LEU A 175 -13.42 9.35 14.14
C LEU A 175 -13.69 10.75 13.55
N ASP A 176 -12.66 11.37 12.98
CA ASP A 176 -12.79 12.69 12.35
C ASP A 176 -13.55 12.64 11.02
N ASP A 177 -13.26 11.63 10.18
CA ASP A 177 -13.93 11.45 8.89
C ASP A 177 -15.40 11.02 9.07
N MET A 178 -15.70 10.17 10.06
CA MET A 178 -17.05 9.69 10.33
C MET A 178 -18.03 10.83 10.65
N LYS A 179 -17.54 11.87 11.33
CA LYS A 179 -18.35 13.06 11.66
C LYS A 179 -18.71 13.90 10.43
N LYS A 180 -17.97 13.77 9.33
CA LYS A 180 -18.07 14.67 8.16
C LYS A 180 -18.54 13.96 6.88
N TYR A 181 -18.03 12.76 6.62
CA TYR A 181 -18.05 12.15 5.28
C TYR A 181 -18.77 10.80 5.24
N TYR A 182 -18.84 10.05 6.35
CA TYR A 182 -19.29 8.66 6.29
C TYR A 182 -20.79 8.54 5.97
N PRO A 183 -21.16 7.77 4.92
CA PRO A 183 -22.55 7.53 4.57
C PRO A 183 -23.15 6.44 5.48
N LEU A 184 -23.25 6.70 6.78
CA LEU A 184 -23.60 5.73 7.83
C LEU A 184 -24.90 4.91 7.61
N ASN A 185 -25.79 5.34 6.72
CA ASN A 185 -26.99 4.59 6.33
C ASN A 185 -26.72 3.53 5.24
N ASP A 186 -25.59 3.59 4.56
CA ASP A 186 -25.05 2.59 3.64
C ASP A 186 -23.86 1.90 4.30
N ALA A 187 -24.10 0.70 4.82
CA ALA A 187 -23.07 -0.08 5.52
C ALA A 187 -21.88 -0.43 4.61
N ALA A 188 -22.13 -0.72 3.33
CA ALA A 188 -21.08 -1.06 2.39
C ALA A 188 -20.16 0.15 2.19
N GLU A 189 -20.74 1.30 1.81
CA GLU A 189 -19.94 2.51 1.59
C GLU A 189 -19.29 3.03 2.88
N THR A 190 -19.92 2.85 4.04
CA THR A 190 -19.28 3.19 5.31
C THR A 190 -18.01 2.37 5.55
N VAL A 191 -18.06 1.05 5.32
CA VAL A 191 -16.89 0.19 5.43
C VAL A 191 -15.82 0.56 4.39
N ASN A 192 -16.25 0.96 3.19
CA ASN A 192 -15.36 1.46 2.14
C ASN A 192 -14.60 2.73 2.59
N GLU A 193 -15.30 3.66 3.24
CA GLU A 193 -14.72 4.90 3.78
C GLU A 193 -13.80 4.66 4.98
N ILE A 194 -14.10 3.68 5.86
CA ILE A 194 -13.15 3.23 6.89
C ILE A 194 -11.82 2.81 6.26
N GLY A 195 -11.87 2.01 5.19
CA GLY A 195 -10.68 1.61 4.44
C GLY A 195 -9.91 2.79 3.87
N SER A 196 -10.62 3.79 3.33
CA SER A 196 -10.03 5.02 2.80
C SER A 196 -9.32 5.85 3.89
N SER A 197 -9.96 6.04 5.05
CA SER A 197 -9.37 6.75 6.20
C SER A 197 -8.12 6.04 6.72
N VAL A 198 -8.19 4.72 6.90
CA VAL A 198 -7.07 3.88 7.33
C VAL A 198 -5.91 3.94 6.34
N ARG A 199 -6.18 3.76 5.03
CA ARG A 199 -5.14 3.81 3.99
C ARG A 199 -4.39 5.14 3.98
N ARG A 200 -5.09 6.24 4.28
CA ARG A 200 -4.52 7.59 4.29
C ARG A 200 -3.71 7.88 5.54
N ALA A 201 -4.18 7.40 6.70
CA ALA A 201 -3.63 7.78 8.00
C ALA A 201 -2.67 6.76 8.62
N MET A 202 -2.78 5.48 8.28
CA MET A 202 -1.93 4.42 8.83
C MET A 202 -0.74 4.13 7.93
N GLY A 203 0.45 4.08 8.52
CA GLY A 203 1.67 3.64 7.85
C GLY A 203 1.85 2.11 7.85
N GLY A 204 2.93 1.68 7.20
CA GLY A 204 3.40 0.29 7.25
C GLY A 204 2.43 -0.74 6.67
N THR A 205 2.70 -2.01 7.00
CA THR A 205 1.91 -3.15 6.54
C THR A 205 0.48 -3.10 7.09
N SER A 206 0.31 -2.64 8.34
CA SER A 206 -1.00 -2.57 9.01
C SER A 206 -2.01 -1.73 8.24
N GLY A 207 -1.62 -0.53 7.77
CA GLY A 207 -2.52 0.34 6.99
C GLY A 207 -2.98 -0.31 5.67
N VAL A 208 -2.07 -1.04 5.00
CA VAL A 208 -2.41 -1.79 3.78
C VAL A 208 -3.36 -2.94 4.08
N LEU A 209 -3.10 -3.72 5.13
CA LEU A 209 -3.93 -4.88 5.49
C LEU A 209 -5.34 -4.48 5.93
N TYR A 210 -5.50 -3.45 6.76
CA TYR A 210 -6.83 -2.96 7.16
C TYR A 210 -7.60 -2.31 5.98
N ASN A 211 -6.91 -1.69 5.03
CA ASN A 211 -7.54 -1.25 3.79
C ASN A 211 -7.99 -2.44 2.91
N ILE A 212 -7.16 -3.49 2.78
CA ILE A 212 -7.54 -4.74 2.07
C ILE A 212 -8.76 -5.38 2.74
N PHE A 213 -8.72 -5.51 4.07
CA PHE A 213 -9.84 -5.99 4.89
C PHE A 213 -11.13 -5.22 4.57
N SER A 214 -11.07 -3.89 4.62
CA SER A 214 -12.22 -3.02 4.39
C SER A 214 -12.74 -3.11 2.95
N LYS A 215 -11.85 -3.15 1.94
CA LYS A 215 -12.24 -3.26 0.53
C LYS A 215 -12.89 -4.61 0.22
N ALA A 216 -12.43 -5.69 0.83
CA ALA A 216 -13.03 -7.01 0.65
C ALA A 216 -14.40 -7.11 1.34
N ALA A 217 -14.53 -6.61 2.56
CA ALA A 217 -15.82 -6.49 3.24
C ALA A 217 -16.81 -5.63 2.43
N TYR A 218 -16.37 -4.45 1.95
CA TYR A 218 -17.15 -3.59 1.06
C TYR A 218 -17.66 -4.35 -0.17
N ALA A 219 -16.77 -5.03 -0.90
CA ALA A 219 -17.14 -5.76 -2.11
C ALA A 219 -18.20 -6.83 -1.83
N ARG A 220 -18.09 -7.53 -0.69
CA ARG A 220 -19.08 -8.53 -0.28
C ARG A 220 -20.41 -7.91 0.12
N LEU A 221 -20.39 -6.81 0.86
CA LEU A 221 -21.62 -6.09 1.25
C LEU A 221 -22.33 -5.49 0.05
N LYS A 222 -21.61 -4.84 -0.87
CA LYS A 222 -22.16 -4.18 -2.06
C LYS A 222 -22.79 -5.15 -3.06
N ALA A 223 -22.32 -6.40 -3.08
CA ALA A 223 -22.91 -7.45 -3.91
C ALA A 223 -24.34 -7.84 -3.47
N ASN A 224 -24.74 -7.50 -2.24
CA ASN A 224 -26.11 -7.70 -1.77
C ASN A 224 -26.97 -6.50 -2.17
N SER A 225 -28.14 -6.77 -2.74
CA SER A 225 -29.11 -5.75 -3.18
C SER A 225 -30.12 -5.34 -2.11
N ASP A 226 -30.01 -5.88 -0.89
CA ASP A 226 -30.96 -5.64 0.18
C ASP A 226 -30.75 -4.27 0.83
N SER A 227 -31.85 -3.62 1.21
CA SER A 227 -31.83 -2.32 1.91
C SER A 227 -31.25 -2.40 3.32
N THR A 228 -31.17 -3.60 3.92
CA THR A 228 -30.67 -3.82 5.27
C THR A 228 -29.73 -5.03 5.30
N VAL A 229 -28.55 -4.83 5.88
CA VAL A 229 -27.55 -5.91 6.03
C VAL A 229 -27.88 -6.77 7.24
N THR A 230 -28.08 -8.06 6.99
CA THR A 230 -28.34 -9.07 8.04
C THR A 230 -27.04 -9.50 8.75
N ALA A 231 -27.16 -10.10 9.93
CA ALA A 231 -26.00 -10.64 10.66
C ALA A 231 -25.22 -11.69 9.87
N LYS A 232 -25.90 -12.49 9.03
CA LYS A 232 -25.25 -13.46 8.14
C LYS A 232 -24.44 -12.76 7.04
N GLN A 233 -24.98 -11.70 6.44
CA GLN A 233 -24.25 -10.89 5.44
C GLN A 233 -23.03 -10.19 6.06
N TRP A 234 -23.11 -9.73 7.31
CA TRP A 234 -21.94 -9.23 8.05
C TRP A 234 -20.89 -10.30 8.30
N ALA A 235 -21.30 -11.52 8.67
CA ALA A 235 -20.38 -12.65 8.85
C ALA A 235 -19.68 -13.05 7.53
N GLU A 236 -20.41 -13.07 6.42
CA GLU A 236 -19.84 -13.32 5.08
C GLU A 236 -18.87 -12.21 4.64
N ALA A 237 -19.18 -10.94 4.95
CA ALA A 237 -18.27 -9.83 4.67
C ALA A 237 -17.00 -9.92 5.52
N PHE A 238 -17.13 -10.35 6.78
CA PHE A 238 -16.00 -10.58 7.68
C PHE A 238 -15.12 -11.73 7.21
N GLU A 239 -15.73 -12.83 6.73
CA GLU A 239 -15.02 -13.94 6.09
C GLU A 239 -14.23 -13.48 4.87
N ALA A 240 -14.87 -12.75 3.94
CA ALA A 240 -14.19 -12.21 2.76
C ALA A 240 -13.02 -11.29 3.13
N ALA A 241 -13.16 -10.51 4.20
CA ALA A 241 -12.12 -9.63 4.71
C ALA A 241 -10.93 -10.39 5.29
N ILE A 242 -11.17 -11.43 6.08
CA ILE A 242 -10.14 -12.32 6.64
C ILE A 242 -9.41 -13.07 5.52
N ASP A 243 -10.15 -13.63 4.56
CA ASP A 243 -9.58 -14.35 3.41
C ASP A 243 -8.67 -13.44 2.57
N ALA A 244 -9.09 -12.20 2.34
CA ALA A 244 -8.28 -11.23 1.63
C ALA A 244 -7.00 -10.87 2.39
N VAL A 245 -7.09 -10.61 3.70
CA VAL A 245 -5.91 -10.35 4.53
C VAL A 245 -4.96 -11.54 4.55
N SER A 246 -5.46 -12.77 4.69
CA SER A 246 -4.65 -13.99 4.65
C SER A 246 -3.95 -14.14 3.30
N LYS A 247 -4.69 -13.99 2.20
CA LYS A 247 -4.17 -14.13 0.83
C LYS A 247 -3.08 -13.11 0.49
N TYR A 248 -3.32 -11.83 0.76
CA TYR A 248 -2.40 -10.76 0.38
C TYR A 248 -1.32 -10.49 1.42
N GLY A 249 -1.59 -10.79 2.69
CA GLY A 249 -0.61 -10.72 3.78
C GLY A 249 0.29 -11.95 3.88
N GLY A 250 -0.09 -13.08 3.28
CA GLY A 250 0.68 -14.32 3.30
C GLY A 250 0.72 -15.00 4.67
N ALA A 251 -0.23 -14.69 5.56
CA ALA A 251 -0.31 -15.21 6.93
C ALA A 251 -1.54 -16.11 7.11
N SER A 252 -1.43 -17.07 8.02
CA SER A 252 -2.49 -18.02 8.38
C SER A 252 -2.67 -18.09 9.90
N ALA A 253 -3.67 -18.81 10.38
CA ALA A 253 -3.78 -19.12 11.81
C ALA A 253 -2.48 -19.79 12.32
N GLY A 254 -2.04 -19.40 13.51
CA GLY A 254 -0.80 -19.80 14.16
C GLY A 254 0.43 -18.98 13.76
N TYR A 255 0.29 -17.94 12.92
CA TYR A 255 1.44 -17.15 12.43
C TYR A 255 1.83 -16.00 13.37
N ARG A 256 1.08 -15.82 14.48
CA ARG A 256 1.25 -14.75 15.46
C ARG A 256 0.97 -13.39 14.84
N THR A 257 -0.26 -13.19 14.35
CA THR A 257 -0.73 -11.98 13.69
C THR A 257 -2.17 -11.63 14.08
N LEU A 258 -2.71 -10.52 13.56
CA LEU A 258 -4.11 -10.16 13.73
C LEU A 258 -5.11 -11.26 13.35
N LEU A 259 -4.73 -12.17 12.44
CA LEU A 259 -5.57 -13.29 12.02
C LEU A 259 -5.83 -14.29 13.15
N ASP A 260 -4.93 -14.39 14.14
CA ASP A 260 -5.11 -15.25 15.30
C ASP A 260 -6.21 -14.76 16.25
N ALA A 261 -6.60 -13.49 16.16
CA ALA A 261 -7.81 -12.98 16.78
C ALA A 261 -9.04 -13.16 15.87
N LEU A 262 -8.92 -12.80 14.59
CA LEU A 262 -10.09 -12.70 13.71
C LEU A 262 -10.63 -14.07 13.22
N ILE A 263 -9.76 -15.07 13.00
CA ILE A 263 -10.19 -16.41 12.53
C ILE A 263 -11.03 -17.12 13.61
N PRO A 264 -10.60 -17.22 14.89
CA PRO A 264 -11.44 -17.78 15.95
C PRO A 264 -12.77 -17.02 16.12
N ALA A 265 -12.74 -15.69 16.01
CA ALA A 265 -13.94 -14.86 16.07
C ALA A 265 -14.93 -15.24 14.97
N LEU A 266 -14.47 -15.32 13.71
CA LEU A 266 -15.33 -15.71 12.58
C LEU A 266 -15.92 -17.10 12.77
N SER A 267 -15.11 -18.06 13.24
CA SER A 267 -15.56 -19.44 13.48
C SER A 267 -16.74 -19.47 14.44
N VAL A 268 -16.60 -18.83 15.61
CA VAL A 268 -17.66 -18.77 16.62
C VAL A 268 -18.87 -17.99 16.11
N LEU A 269 -18.67 -16.88 15.41
CA LEU A 269 -19.77 -16.08 14.85
C LEU A 269 -20.63 -16.93 13.90
N LYS A 270 -19.99 -17.66 12.97
CA LYS A 270 -20.70 -18.53 12.01
C LYS A 270 -21.42 -19.68 12.69
N GLU A 271 -20.78 -20.33 13.67
CA GLU A 271 -21.37 -21.41 14.45
C GLU A 271 -22.66 -20.95 15.16
N ARG A 272 -22.58 -19.83 15.89
CA ARG A 272 -23.69 -19.30 16.70
C ARG A 272 -24.85 -18.80 15.84
N LEU A 273 -24.55 -18.11 14.74
CA LEU A 273 -25.58 -17.69 13.78
C LEU A 273 -26.26 -18.87 13.07
N THR A 274 -25.54 -19.99 12.89
CA THR A 274 -26.11 -21.22 12.31
C THR A 274 -26.98 -21.96 13.31
N ALA A 275 -26.60 -21.95 14.59
CA ALA A 275 -27.38 -22.50 15.69
C ALA A 275 -28.71 -21.74 15.95
N GLY A 276 -28.85 -20.52 15.39
CA GLY A 276 -30.04 -19.70 15.56
C GLY A 276 -30.01 -18.80 16.80
N ASP A 277 -28.82 -18.63 17.40
CA ASP A 277 -28.63 -17.71 18.53
C ASP A 277 -28.94 -16.27 18.10
N ASP A 278 -29.34 -15.44 19.07
CA ASP A 278 -29.50 -14.00 18.85
C ASP A 278 -28.21 -13.38 18.31
N SER A 279 -28.33 -12.56 17.27
CA SER A 279 -27.19 -11.98 16.55
C SER A 279 -26.27 -11.13 17.43
N SER A 280 -26.81 -10.37 18.37
CA SER A 280 -26.01 -9.52 19.27
C SER A 280 -25.26 -10.36 20.30
N THR A 281 -25.88 -11.45 20.77
CA THR A 281 -25.25 -12.43 21.66
C THR A 281 -24.17 -13.22 20.94
N ALA A 282 -24.42 -13.68 19.71
CA ALA A 282 -23.45 -14.36 18.86
C ALA A 282 -22.21 -13.48 18.60
N PHE A 283 -22.39 -12.18 18.37
CA PHE A 283 -21.29 -11.24 18.17
C PHE A 283 -20.46 -11.00 19.45
N VAL A 284 -21.09 -10.99 20.63
CA VAL A 284 -20.35 -10.91 21.89
C VAL A 284 -19.53 -12.18 22.12
N LEU A 285 -20.11 -13.37 21.95
CA LEU A 285 -19.39 -14.64 22.08
C LEU A 285 -18.24 -14.76 21.10
N SER A 286 -18.40 -14.31 19.84
CA SER A 286 -17.29 -14.28 18.89
C SER A 286 -16.19 -13.33 19.30
N SER A 287 -16.51 -12.24 19.98
CA SER A 287 -15.50 -11.30 20.49
C SER A 287 -14.68 -11.84 21.65
N GLU A 288 -15.26 -12.73 22.46
CA GLU A 288 -14.53 -13.47 23.50
C GLU A 288 -13.54 -14.45 22.87
N ALA A 289 -13.93 -15.13 21.79
CA ALA A 289 -13.02 -15.97 21.01
C ALA A 289 -11.89 -15.15 20.35
N ALA A 290 -12.18 -13.92 19.90
CA ALA A 290 -11.16 -13.02 19.37
C ALA A 290 -10.10 -12.68 20.43
N LEU A 291 -10.54 -12.38 21.65
CA LEU A 291 -9.65 -12.05 22.77
C LEU A 291 -8.81 -13.27 23.18
N ALA A 292 -9.42 -14.44 23.33
CA ALA A 292 -8.70 -15.67 23.64
C ALA A 292 -7.66 -16.02 22.55
N GLY A 293 -8.03 -15.84 21.28
CA GLY A 293 -7.12 -16.00 20.15
C GLY A 293 -5.93 -15.05 20.21
N ALA A 294 -6.20 -13.76 20.45
CA ALA A 294 -5.15 -12.75 20.62
C ALA A 294 -4.22 -13.05 21.82
N GLU A 295 -4.75 -13.49 22.95
CA GLU A 295 -3.94 -13.85 24.12
C GLU A 295 -3.04 -15.08 23.87
N SER A 296 -3.56 -16.07 23.14
CA SER A 296 -2.84 -17.31 22.81
C SER A 296 -1.61 -17.09 21.91
N THR A 297 -1.49 -15.91 21.30
CA THR A 297 -0.31 -15.55 20.47
C THR A 297 1.01 -15.54 21.24
N LYS A 298 0.98 -15.49 22.58
CA LYS A 298 2.16 -15.68 23.44
C LYS A 298 2.79 -17.06 23.28
N ASP A 299 1.97 -18.06 22.98
CA ASP A 299 2.40 -19.46 22.86
C ASP A 299 2.76 -19.84 21.41
N MET A 300 2.75 -18.86 20.49
CA MET A 300 2.98 -19.07 19.06
C MET A 300 4.39 -18.65 18.62
N GLN A 301 4.90 -19.33 17.59
CA GLN A 301 6.07 -18.86 16.86
C GLN A 301 5.64 -17.89 15.76
N ALA A 302 6.30 -16.73 15.69
CA ALA A 302 6.04 -15.77 14.63
C ALA A 302 6.56 -16.27 13.29
N GLN A 303 5.68 -16.33 12.29
CA GLN A 303 6.02 -16.73 10.92
C GLN A 303 5.84 -15.58 9.91
N ALA A 304 5.32 -14.44 10.36
CA ALA A 304 5.10 -13.25 9.55
C ALA A 304 5.37 -11.96 10.34
N GLY A 305 5.53 -10.86 9.60
CA GLY A 305 5.74 -9.53 10.18
C GLY A 305 7.10 -9.37 10.86
N ARG A 306 7.29 -8.25 11.55
CA ARG A 306 8.57 -7.95 12.23
C ARG A 306 8.87 -8.92 13.38
N SER A 307 7.84 -9.51 13.99
CA SER A 307 8.00 -10.49 15.06
C SER A 307 8.69 -11.78 14.61
N SER A 308 8.71 -12.11 13.31
CA SER A 308 9.44 -13.29 12.81
C SER A 308 10.97 -13.17 12.96
N TYR A 309 11.48 -11.97 13.26
CA TYR A 309 12.92 -11.73 13.50
C TYR A 309 13.33 -11.90 14.97
N VAL A 310 12.36 -12.12 15.86
CA VAL A 310 12.55 -12.11 17.31
C VAL A 310 12.54 -13.54 17.88
N SER A 311 13.38 -13.80 18.89
CA SER A 311 13.49 -15.12 19.50
C SER A 311 12.22 -15.56 20.24
N ALA A 312 11.94 -16.86 20.25
CA ALA A 312 10.81 -17.47 20.95
C ALA A 312 10.69 -17.05 22.43
N ALA A 313 11.82 -16.91 23.14
CA ALA A 313 11.83 -16.52 24.54
C ALA A 313 11.27 -15.09 24.77
N ILE A 314 11.55 -14.17 23.84
CA ILE A 314 11.04 -12.80 23.90
C ILE A 314 9.57 -12.77 23.46
N LEU A 315 9.21 -13.53 22.42
CA LEU A 315 7.82 -13.63 21.95
C LEU A 315 6.85 -14.09 23.05
N ALA A 316 7.29 -15.00 23.92
CA ALA A 316 6.47 -15.50 25.04
C ALA A 316 6.18 -14.46 26.14
N THR A 317 6.90 -13.32 26.15
CA THR A 317 6.72 -12.29 27.20
C THR A 317 5.50 -11.40 26.97
N VAL A 318 5.05 -11.26 25.72
CA VAL A 318 3.97 -10.35 25.33
C VAL A 318 3.14 -10.94 24.19
N PRO A 319 1.82 -10.70 24.15
CA PRO A 319 1.00 -11.13 23.02
C PRO A 319 1.38 -10.33 21.76
N ASP A 320 0.93 -10.80 20.60
CA ASP A 320 1.05 -10.05 19.36
C ASP A 320 0.27 -8.72 19.46
N PRO A 321 0.93 -7.56 19.25
CA PRO A 321 0.26 -6.26 19.31
C PRO A 321 -0.87 -6.14 18.29
N GLY A 322 -0.67 -6.68 17.07
CA GLY A 322 -1.68 -6.66 16.01
C GLY A 322 -2.95 -7.45 16.37
N ALA A 323 -2.78 -8.65 16.93
CA ALA A 323 -3.87 -9.49 17.43
C ALA A 323 -4.61 -8.84 18.59
N MET A 324 -3.90 -8.26 19.56
CA MET A 324 -4.54 -7.56 20.68
C MET A 324 -5.32 -6.34 20.23
N ALA A 325 -4.77 -5.55 19.30
CA ALA A 325 -5.49 -4.43 18.71
C ALA A 325 -6.76 -4.89 17.97
N ALA A 326 -6.65 -6.01 17.23
CA ALA A 326 -7.77 -6.60 16.51
C ALA A 326 -8.90 -7.08 17.42
N ALA A 327 -8.56 -7.84 18.46
CA ALA A 327 -9.52 -8.28 19.46
C ALA A 327 -10.19 -7.10 20.19
N ALA A 328 -9.43 -6.05 20.50
CA ALA A 328 -9.93 -4.89 21.23
C ALA A 328 -11.02 -4.12 20.48
N TRP A 329 -10.77 -3.75 19.21
CA TRP A 329 -11.77 -3.02 18.43
C TRP A 329 -13.00 -3.89 18.14
N TYR A 330 -12.78 -5.19 17.87
CA TYR A 330 -13.86 -6.12 17.56
C TYR A 330 -14.78 -6.33 18.77
N ARG A 331 -14.19 -6.50 19.97
CA ARG A 331 -14.93 -6.61 21.23
C ARG A 331 -15.67 -5.34 21.60
N ALA A 332 -15.05 -4.18 21.43
CA ALA A 332 -15.71 -2.91 21.72
C ALA A 332 -16.92 -2.68 20.80
N ALA A 333 -16.80 -3.01 19.51
CA ALA A 333 -17.92 -2.98 18.58
C ALA A 333 -19.05 -3.94 19.01
N ALA A 334 -18.73 -5.18 19.36
CA ALA A 334 -19.71 -6.18 19.79
C ALA A 334 -20.53 -5.74 21.01
N LEU A 335 -19.85 -5.22 22.03
CA LEU A 335 -20.50 -4.74 23.25
C LEU A 335 -21.39 -3.52 22.97
N ALA A 336 -20.96 -2.61 22.10
CA ALA A 336 -21.75 -1.44 21.72
C ALA A 336 -23.03 -1.83 20.95
N VAL A 337 -22.93 -2.80 20.03
CA VAL A 337 -24.09 -3.33 19.31
C VAL A 337 -25.09 -3.95 20.28
N LYS A 338 -24.64 -4.82 21.20
CA LYS A 338 -25.53 -5.43 22.21
C LYS A 338 -26.24 -4.38 23.07
N ALA A 339 -25.51 -3.37 23.56
CA ALA A 339 -26.09 -2.30 24.38
C ALA A 339 -27.14 -1.46 23.61
N LYS A 340 -27.04 -1.34 22.29
CA LYS A 340 -28.05 -0.67 21.46
C LYS A 340 -29.31 -1.52 21.26
N HIS A 341 -29.15 -2.83 21.06
CA HIS A 341 -30.28 -3.76 20.94
C HIS A 341 -31.10 -3.86 22.24
N GLU A 342 -30.44 -3.88 23.40
CA GLU A 342 -31.11 -3.90 24.70
C GLU A 342 -31.94 -2.62 24.93
N LYS A 343 -31.42 -1.44 24.55
CA LYS A 343 -32.13 -0.15 24.63
C LYS A 343 -33.28 0.01 23.64
N ALA A 344 -33.28 -0.73 22.53
CA ALA A 344 -34.40 -0.74 21.58
C ALA A 344 -35.53 -1.68 22.03
N SER A 345 -35.22 -2.63 22.91
CA SER A 345 -36.16 -3.63 23.44
C SER A 345 -36.79 -3.23 24.78
N SER A 346 -36.39 -2.08 25.35
CA SER A 346 -36.87 -1.52 26.62
C SER A 346 -37.63 -0.20 26.40
#